data_AF-A0A8W8IP04-F1
#
_entry.id   AF-A0A8W8IP04-F1
#
_cell.length_a   1.000
_cell.length_b   1.000
_cell.length_c   1.000
_cell.angle_alpha   90.00
_cell.angle_beta   90.00
_cell.angle_gamma   90.00
#
_symmetry.space_group_name_H-M   'P 1'
#
loop_
_entity.id
_entity.type
_entity.pdbx_description
1 polymer ?
#
loop_
_entity_poly.entity_id
_entity_poly.type
_entity_poly.pdbx_seq_one_letter_code
_entity_poly.pdbx_strand_id
1 'polypeptide(L)'
;GSLLPLALKGRLRHGRHFTFMSALNDTAVTLVSTSVNGSIADENHPFAAHGPWLQVLLTDDFIEEMIVDTEELVHPDEIMCPKTYSWPERRLMITILPDEV
;
A
#
# COMPACT_ATOMS: atom_id res chain seq x y z
N GLY A 1 1.93 6.81 8.12
CA GLY A 1 2.38 5.42 7.88
C GLY A 1 1.62 4.34 8.66
N SER A 2 1.14 4.63 9.88
CA SER A 2 0.58 3.65 10.82
C SER A 2 -0.61 2.81 10.34
N LEU A 3 -1.33 3.25 9.31
CA LEU A 3 -2.44 2.49 8.73
C LEU A 3 -1.99 1.41 7.72
N LEU A 4 -0.74 1.41 7.26
CA LEU A 4 -0.26 0.42 6.29
C LEU A 4 -0.31 -1.01 6.85
N PRO A 5 0.12 -1.31 8.09
CA PRO A 5 -0.08 -2.64 8.69
C PRO A 5 -1.54 -3.06 8.77
N LEU A 6 -2.46 -2.13 9.07
CA LEU A 6 -3.89 -2.42 9.10
C LEU A 6 -4.43 -2.74 7.69
N ALA A 7 -4.02 -1.98 6.69
CA ALA A 7 -4.39 -2.24 5.30
C ALA A 7 -3.91 -3.65 4.88
N LEU A 8 -2.65 -3.99 5.16
CA LEU A 8 -2.10 -5.29 4.80
C LEU A 8 -2.75 -6.44 5.61
N LYS A 9 -2.61 -6.43 6.95
CA LYS A 9 -3.06 -7.53 7.83
C LYS A 9 -4.58 -7.61 7.93
N GLY A 10 -5.27 -6.47 8.03
CA GLY A 10 -6.70 -6.40 8.34
C GLY A 10 -7.62 -6.36 7.12
N ARG A 11 -7.08 -6.17 5.91
CA ARG A 11 -7.87 -6.05 4.68
C ARG A 11 -7.36 -6.94 3.57
N LEU A 12 -6.14 -6.69 3.08
CA LEU A 12 -5.59 -7.34 1.89
C LEU A 12 -5.40 -8.85 2.12
N ARG A 13 -4.81 -9.24 3.26
CA ARG A 13 -4.70 -10.65 3.69
C ARG A 13 -6.06 -11.36 3.79
N HIS A 14 -7.16 -10.60 3.93
CA HIS A 14 -8.52 -11.12 3.98
C HIS A 14 -9.29 -10.97 2.66
N GLY A 15 -8.61 -10.76 1.54
CA GLY A 15 -9.23 -10.69 0.22
C GLY A 15 -10.00 -9.38 -0.03
N ARG A 16 -9.69 -8.31 0.70
CA ARG A 16 -10.36 -7.00 0.61
C ARG A 16 -9.40 -5.93 0.09
N HIS A 17 -9.92 -4.80 -0.37
CA HIS A 17 -9.12 -3.61 -0.70
C HIS A 17 -9.04 -2.62 0.46
N PHE A 18 -8.09 -1.68 0.36
CA PHE A 18 -7.97 -0.51 1.22
C PHE A 18 -7.56 0.71 0.40
N THR A 19 -8.19 1.86 0.63
CA THR A 19 -7.93 3.10 -0.12
C THR A 19 -7.37 4.18 0.81
N PHE A 20 -6.22 4.73 0.45
CA PHE A 20 -5.68 5.97 0.99
C PHE A 20 -6.14 7.12 0.10
N MET A 21 -6.93 8.04 0.66
CA MET A 21 -7.37 9.25 -0.04
C MET A 21 -6.60 10.44 0.51
N SER A 22 -6.06 11.26 -0.39
CA SER A 22 -5.38 12.50 -0.01
C SER A 22 -6.37 13.46 0.66
N ALA A 23 -5.91 14.16 1.70
CA ALA A 23 -6.67 15.24 2.32
C ALA A 23 -6.49 16.59 1.62
N LEU A 24 -5.49 16.70 0.73
CA LEU A 24 -5.08 17.96 0.10
C LEU A 24 -5.56 18.10 -1.35
N ASN A 25 -5.80 16.99 -2.03
CA ASN A 25 -6.19 16.96 -3.44
C ASN A 25 -6.97 15.68 -3.76
N ASP A 26 -7.37 15.52 -5.02
CA ASP A 26 -8.21 14.40 -5.48
C ASP A 26 -7.42 13.10 -5.72
N THR A 27 -6.19 12.99 -5.21
CA THR A 27 -5.36 11.79 -5.38
C THR A 27 -5.80 10.68 -4.44
N ALA A 28 -5.87 9.46 -4.96
CA ALA A 28 -6.14 8.27 -4.16
C ALA A 28 -5.27 7.09 -4.58
N VAL A 29 -4.87 6.27 -3.61
CA VAL A 29 -4.16 5.00 -3.82
C VAL A 29 -4.98 3.88 -3.20
N THR A 30 -5.46 2.94 -4.01
CA THR A 30 -6.14 1.73 -3.55
C THR A 30 -5.21 0.55 -3.68
N LEU A 31 -4.92 -0.11 -2.56
CA LEU A 31 -4.28 -1.42 -2.58
C LEU A 31 -5.36 -2.49 -2.73
N VAL A 32 -5.18 -3.41 -3.67
CA VAL A 32 -6.13 -4.49 -3.97
C VAL A 32 -5.45 -5.85 -3.84
N SER A 33 -6.15 -6.82 -3.27
CA SER A 33 -5.75 -8.23 -3.32
C SER A 33 -6.28 -8.90 -4.59
N THR A 34 -5.73 -10.06 -4.95
CA THR A 34 -6.15 -10.87 -6.10
C THR A 34 -7.63 -11.26 -6.08
N SER A 35 -8.24 -11.37 -4.89
CA SER A 35 -9.67 -11.71 -4.73
C SER A 35 -10.65 -10.55 -5.01
N VAL A 36 -10.16 -9.32 -5.21
CA VAL A 36 -11.03 -8.15 -5.44
C VAL A 36 -11.49 -8.11 -6.89
N ASN A 37 -12.78 -8.31 -7.11
CA ASN A 37 -13.41 -8.16 -8.43
C ASN A 37 -13.60 -6.67 -8.80
N GLY A 38 -13.53 -6.36 -10.10
CA GLY A 38 -13.77 -5.00 -10.63
C GLY A 38 -12.60 -4.04 -10.46
N SER A 39 -11.43 -4.54 -10.06
CA SER A 39 -10.16 -3.81 -10.11
C SER A 39 -9.77 -3.47 -11.55
N ILE A 40 -9.16 -2.29 -11.75
CA ILE A 40 -8.53 -1.91 -13.03
C ILE A 40 -7.07 -2.39 -13.10
N ALA A 41 -6.47 -2.75 -11.96
CA ALA A 41 -5.18 -3.44 -11.90
C ALA A 41 -5.38 -4.95 -11.95
N ASP A 42 -4.52 -5.65 -12.69
CA ASP A 42 -4.51 -7.11 -12.85
C ASP A 42 -3.09 -7.67 -12.68
N GLU A 43 -2.92 -8.99 -12.75
CA GLU A 43 -1.60 -9.64 -12.56
C GLU A 43 -0.56 -9.26 -13.63
N ASN A 44 -0.99 -8.89 -14.84
CA ASN A 44 -0.10 -8.44 -15.91
C ASN A 44 0.21 -6.94 -15.79
N HIS A 45 -0.72 -6.17 -15.22
CA HIS A 45 -0.64 -4.73 -15.02
C HIS A 45 -0.96 -4.40 -13.54
N PRO A 46 -0.06 -4.73 -12.60
CA PRO A 46 -0.34 -4.59 -11.16
C PRO A 46 -0.39 -3.14 -10.71
N PHE A 47 0.06 -2.20 -11.54
CA PHE A 47 -0.04 -0.76 -11.31
C PHE A 47 -0.88 -0.15 -12.42
N ALA A 48 -2.09 0.30 -12.10
CA ALA A 48 -3.00 0.89 -13.07
C ALA A 48 -3.65 2.15 -12.48
N ALA A 49 -3.75 3.21 -13.27
CA ALA A 49 -4.35 4.46 -12.82
C ALA A 49 -5.45 4.95 -13.77
N HIS A 50 -6.48 5.56 -13.20
CA HIS A 50 -7.52 6.26 -13.92
C HIS A 50 -7.62 7.69 -13.40
N GLY A 51 -7.01 8.64 -14.12
CA GLY A 51 -6.84 10.01 -13.62
C GLY A 51 -5.96 10.02 -12.36
N PRO A 52 -6.37 10.71 -11.28
CA PRO A 52 -5.58 10.81 -10.03
C PRO A 52 -5.75 9.59 -9.10
N TRP A 53 -6.48 8.56 -9.52
CA TRP A 53 -6.70 7.35 -8.75
C TRP A 53 -5.82 6.20 -9.24
N LEU A 54 -4.91 5.75 -8.38
CA LEU A 54 -4.03 4.61 -8.60
C LEU A 54 -4.59 3.36 -7.90
N GLN A 55 -4.61 2.23 -8.60
CA GLN A 55 -4.77 0.89 -8.01
C GLN A 55 -3.47 0.11 -8.10
N VAL A 56 -3.13 -0.56 -6.99
CA VAL A 56 -1.95 -1.41 -6.86
C VAL A 56 -2.38 -2.81 -6.43
N LEU A 57 -2.22 -3.79 -7.33
CA LEU A 57 -2.48 -5.19 -7.05
C LEU A 57 -1.29 -5.83 -6.33
N LEU A 58 -1.57 -6.44 -5.20
CA LEU A 58 -0.60 -7.16 -4.38
C LEU A 58 -1.01 -8.64 -4.34
N THR A 59 -0.09 -9.52 -4.73
CA THR A 59 -0.25 -10.96 -4.65
C THR A 59 -0.13 -11.44 -3.20
N ASP A 60 -0.69 -12.60 -2.88
CA ASP A 60 -0.74 -13.11 -1.50
C ASP A 60 0.66 -13.26 -0.88
N ASP A 61 1.63 -13.77 -1.65
CA ASP A 61 3.03 -13.87 -1.23
C ASP A 61 3.66 -12.50 -0.98
N PHE A 62 3.34 -11.50 -1.80
CA PHE A 62 3.86 -10.14 -1.61
C PHE A 62 3.20 -9.43 -0.43
N ILE A 63 1.93 -9.68 -0.15
CA ILE A 63 1.25 -9.17 1.04
C ILE A 63 1.95 -9.68 2.31
N GLU A 64 2.29 -10.98 2.36
CA GLU A 64 3.01 -11.56 3.49
C GLU A 64 4.42 -10.95 3.67
N GLU A 65 5.16 -10.78 2.57
CA GLU A 65 6.47 -10.11 2.55
C GLU A 65 6.37 -8.68 3.11
N MET A 66 5.46 -7.86 2.57
CA MET A 66 5.25 -6.49 3.03
C MET A 66 4.85 -6.42 4.51
N ILE A 67 4.09 -7.39 5.01
CA ILE A 67 3.67 -7.43 6.42
C ILE A 67 4.87 -7.61 7.36
N VAL A 68 5.81 -8.47 6.98
CA VAL A 68 7.05 -8.68 7.75
C VAL A 68 7.90 -7.42 7.69
N ASP A 69 8.13 -6.88 6.50
CA ASP A 69 9.03 -5.73 6.30
C ASP A 69 8.52 -4.44 6.96
N THR A 70 7.20 -4.31 7.11
CA THR A 70 6.56 -3.11 7.67
C THR A 70 6.04 -3.30 9.10
N GLU A 71 6.47 -4.35 9.81
CA GLU A 71 6.00 -4.64 11.17
C GLU A 71 6.28 -3.50 12.16
N GLU A 72 7.41 -2.81 12.02
CA GLU A 72 7.79 -1.66 12.87
C GLU A 72 6.75 -0.51 12.79
N LEU A 73 5.96 -0.42 11.72
CA LEU A 73 4.89 0.58 11.56
C LEU A 73 3.74 0.44 12.55
N VAL A 74 3.67 -0.67 13.29
CA VAL A 74 2.73 -0.85 14.41
C VAL A 74 3.07 0.07 15.59
N HIS A 75 4.32 0.50 15.71
CA HIS A 75 4.82 1.39 16.76
C HIS A 75 5.35 2.71 16.13
N PRO A 76 4.45 3.59 15.65
CA PRO A 76 4.86 4.74 14.84
C PRO A 76 5.76 5.75 15.55
N ASP A 77 5.70 5.83 16.89
CA ASP A 77 6.53 6.74 17.69
C ASP A 77 8.04 6.39 17.63
N GLU A 78 8.39 5.18 17.18
CA GLU A 78 9.77 4.70 17.07
C GLU A 78 10.36 4.96 15.67
N ILE A 79 9.58 5.52 14.75
CA ILE A 79 9.98 5.65 13.34
C ILE A 79 10.62 7.01 13.06
N MET A 80 11.89 6.95 12.69
CA MET A 80 12.62 8.10 12.16
C MET A 80 12.29 8.30 10.68
N CYS A 81 11.71 9.45 10.34
CA CYS A 81 11.41 9.83 8.96
C CYS A 81 12.56 10.63 8.31
N PRO A 82 12.78 10.53 6.98
CA PRO A 82 12.02 9.70 6.04
C PRO A 82 12.39 8.22 6.17
N LYS A 83 11.39 7.35 6.07
CA LYS A 83 11.57 5.89 6.09
C LYS A 83 11.10 5.29 4.77
N THR A 84 11.99 4.61 4.06
CA THR A 84 11.69 4.00 2.76
C THR A 84 11.72 2.48 2.84
N TYR A 85 10.67 1.85 2.34
CA TYR A 85 10.57 0.42 2.06
C TYR A 85 10.64 0.24 0.55
N SER A 86 11.48 -0.69 0.09
CA SER A 86 11.73 -0.89 -1.34
C SER A 86 11.72 -2.38 -1.66
N TRP A 87 10.92 -2.76 -2.66
CA TRP A 87 10.84 -4.10 -3.21
C TRP A 87 11.19 -4.02 -4.71
N PRO A 88 12.49 -4.02 -5.08
CA PRO A 88 12.92 -3.82 -6.47
C PRO A 88 12.34 -4.86 -7.44
N GLU A 89 12.27 -6.12 -7.02
CA GLU A 89 11.69 -7.23 -7.80
C GLU A 89 10.20 -7.03 -8.09
N ARG A 90 9.51 -6.27 -7.23
CA ARG A 90 8.09 -5.90 -7.38
C ARG A 90 7.89 -4.53 -8.00
N ARG A 91 8.98 -3.80 -8.27
CA ARG A 91 8.97 -2.40 -8.76
C ARG A 91 8.15 -1.45 -7.87
N LEU A 92 8.09 -1.71 -6.57
CA LEU A 92 7.34 -0.91 -5.61
C LEU A 92 8.27 -0.29 -4.56
N MET A 93 8.00 0.97 -4.22
CA MET A 93 8.62 1.66 -3.11
C MET A 93 7.55 2.44 -2.34
N ILE A 94 7.63 2.41 -1.01
CA ILE A 94 6.78 3.22 -0.13
C ILE A 94 7.70 4.04 0.76
N THR A 95 7.51 5.36 0.76
CA THR A 95 8.24 6.28 1.65
C THR A 95 7.27 6.94 2.60
N ILE A 96 7.57 6.85 3.89
CA ILE A 96 6.92 7.62 4.94
C ILE A 96 7.72 8.90 5.13
N LEU A 97 7.05 10.02 4.89
CA LEU A 97 7.61 11.36 5.03
C LEU A 97 7.13 11.99 6.35
N PRO A 98 7.89 12.93 6.92
CA PRO A 98 7.35 13.79 7.97
C PRO A 98 6.20 14.63 7.39
N ASP A 99 5.23 15.00 8.23
CA ASP A 99 4.24 16.00 7.84
C ASP A 99 4.97 17.31 7.50
N GLU A 100 4.65 17.92 6.35
CA GLU A 100 5.14 19.26 6.03
C GLU A 100 4.47 20.25 7.00
N VAL A 101 5.29 21.03 7.73
CA VAL A 101 4.84 22.09 8.64
C VAL A 101 4.44 23.34 7.86
#